data_AF-A0A4S2CSR0-F1
#
_entry.id   AF-A0A4S2CSR0-F1
#
_cell.length_a   1.000
_cell.length_b   1.000
_cell.length_c   1.000
_cell.angle_alpha   90.00
_cell.angle_beta   90.00
_cell.angle_gamma   90.00
#
_symmetry.space_group_name_H-M   'P 1'
#
loop_
_entity.id
_entity.type
_entity.pdbx_description
1 polymer ?
#
loop_
_entity_poly.entity_id
_entity_poly.type
_entity_poly.pdbx_seq_one_letter_code
_entity_poly.pdbx_strand_id
1 'polypeptide(L)'
;MTLTRSLQLTALFLLTACSTVGSALEPVASKAPAYTLSANTGLGAGQPDTVCRNVQVKRRTVGVYCRSSSTALLQELGVSVTPADPGDASPARNVDFATGMSQYSGTPRRLHGRDGFTAEVDCDTGTGEVYRATGTCLAAVSFDDARRFHYTQLTLRDEAAGKQILSPDDALAIADALD
;
A
#
# COMPACT_ATOMS: atom_id res chain seq x y z
N MET A 1 -60.79 53.64 -0.99
CA MET A 1 -60.64 52.45 -1.86
C MET A 1 -59.16 52.10 -1.87
N THR A 2 -58.70 51.30 -0.90
CA THR A 2 -58.52 49.82 -0.95
C THR A 2 -57.16 49.40 -1.53
N LEU A 3 -56.32 48.95 -0.58
CA LEU A 3 -55.25 47.95 -0.63
C LEU A 3 -54.56 47.65 -1.97
N THR A 4 -53.23 47.77 -1.98
CA THR A 4 -52.35 46.93 -2.79
C THR A 4 -51.29 46.29 -1.89
N ARG A 5 -51.46 44.97 -1.70
CA ARG A 5 -50.47 44.04 -1.14
C ARG A 5 -49.30 43.91 -2.11
N SER A 6 -48.07 43.91 -1.59
CA SER A 6 -46.94 43.27 -2.27
C SER A 6 -46.10 42.51 -1.25
N LEU A 7 -46.30 41.19 -1.26
CA LEU A 7 -45.42 40.16 -0.72
C LEU A 7 -44.00 40.39 -1.24
N GLN A 8 -43.00 40.40 -0.36
CA GLN A 8 -41.62 40.08 -0.76
C GLN A 8 -41.20 38.78 -0.10
N LEU A 9 -41.08 37.76 -0.95
CA LEU A 9 -40.47 36.46 -0.72
C LEU A 9 -39.05 36.65 -0.17
N THR A 10 -38.83 36.27 1.09
CA THR A 10 -37.49 35.96 1.59
C THR A 10 -37.01 34.66 0.92
N ALA A 11 -36.09 34.80 -0.03
CA ALA A 11 -35.38 33.68 -0.65
C ALA A 11 -34.52 32.99 0.43
N LEU A 12 -34.95 31.82 0.86
CA LEU A 12 -34.20 30.93 1.73
C LEU A 12 -33.09 30.28 0.87
N PHE A 13 -31.89 30.85 0.89
CA PHE A 13 -30.70 30.22 0.31
C PHE A 13 -30.38 28.96 1.14
N LEU A 14 -30.84 27.81 0.63
CA LEU A 14 -30.36 26.50 1.05
C LEU A 14 -28.88 26.41 0.67
N LEU A 15 -28.01 26.63 1.65
CA LEU A 15 -26.60 26.23 1.59
C LEU A 15 -26.57 24.70 1.56
N THR A 16 -26.66 24.13 0.36
CA THR A 16 -26.29 22.73 0.12
C THR A 16 -24.79 22.63 0.36
N ALA A 17 -24.41 22.21 1.57
CA ALA A 17 -23.04 21.79 1.83
C ALA A 17 -22.75 20.59 0.92
N CYS A 18 -22.01 20.84 -0.16
CA CYS A 18 -21.45 19.80 -1.00
C CYS A 18 -20.33 19.16 -0.19
N SER A 19 -20.65 18.14 0.60
CA SER A 19 -19.68 17.30 1.27
C SER A 19 -18.97 16.47 0.21
N THR A 20 -17.97 17.05 -0.46
CA THR A 20 -17.01 16.25 -1.21
C THR A 20 -16.20 15.45 -0.19
N VAL A 21 -16.73 14.31 0.23
CA VAL A 21 -15.97 13.28 0.96
C VAL A 21 -15.07 12.58 -0.07
N GLY A 22 -14.12 13.34 -0.62
CA GLY A 22 -12.91 12.76 -1.15
C GLY A 22 -11.99 12.59 0.04
N SER A 23 -12.02 11.42 0.69
CA SER A 23 -11.09 11.12 1.78
C SER A 23 -9.67 11.24 1.24
N ALA A 24 -9.00 12.33 1.57
CA ALA A 24 -7.59 12.51 1.23
C ALA A 24 -6.82 11.35 1.87
N LEU A 25 -6.07 10.59 1.06
CA LEU A 25 -5.24 9.50 1.56
C LEU A 25 -4.28 10.06 2.61
N GLU A 26 -4.31 9.48 3.82
CA GLU A 26 -3.46 9.97 4.89
C GLU A 26 -1.97 9.72 4.56
N PRO A 27 -1.11 10.74 4.74
CA PRO A 27 0.32 10.57 4.60
C PRO A 27 0.90 9.78 5.78
N VAL A 28 2.01 9.09 5.57
CA VAL A 28 2.74 8.43 6.65
C VAL A 28 3.43 9.49 7.51
N ALA A 29 3.07 9.55 8.79
CA ALA A 29 3.53 10.60 9.71
C ALA A 29 4.83 10.27 10.45
N SER A 30 5.29 9.01 10.39
CA SER A 30 6.44 8.54 11.17
C SER A 30 7.75 8.61 10.39
N LYS A 31 8.84 8.96 11.08
CA LYS A 31 10.19 8.94 10.51
C LYS A 31 10.71 7.51 10.47
N ALA A 32 11.14 7.06 9.30
CA ALA A 32 11.71 5.73 9.14
C ALA A 32 12.93 5.49 10.04
N PRO A 33 13.03 4.32 10.69
CA PRO A 33 14.28 3.90 11.33
C PRO A 33 15.40 3.78 10.29
N ALA A 34 16.66 3.77 10.75
CA ALA A 34 17.79 3.58 9.85
C ALA A 34 17.74 2.20 9.17
N TYR A 35 17.67 2.19 7.84
CA TYR A 35 17.72 0.99 7.01
C TYR A 35 18.83 1.09 5.95
N THR A 36 19.19 -0.05 5.39
CA THR A 36 20.12 -0.15 4.26
C THR A 36 19.55 -1.08 3.20
N LEU A 37 19.98 -0.88 1.96
CA LEU A 37 19.59 -1.71 0.81
C LEU A 37 20.80 -2.48 0.31
N SER A 38 20.60 -3.75 0.01
CA SER A 38 21.58 -4.58 -0.71
C SER A 38 20.94 -5.23 -1.93
N ALA A 39 21.73 -5.58 -2.94
CA ALA A 39 21.21 -6.24 -4.12
C ALA A 39 20.51 -7.57 -3.77
N ASN A 40 19.33 -7.80 -4.34
CA ASN A 40 18.71 -9.12 -4.38
C ASN A 40 18.87 -9.66 -5.81
N THR A 41 19.68 -10.71 -5.97
CA THR A 41 20.03 -11.28 -7.28
C THR A 41 19.12 -12.42 -7.72
N GLY A 42 18.20 -12.87 -6.85
CA GLY A 42 17.25 -13.94 -7.16
C GLY A 42 15.90 -13.40 -7.62
N LEU A 43 15.32 -12.50 -6.83
CA LEU A 43 13.98 -11.97 -7.09
C LEU A 43 13.98 -11.01 -8.30
N GLY A 44 13.06 -11.23 -9.24
CA GLY A 44 12.94 -10.43 -10.46
C GLY A 44 14.08 -10.64 -11.47
N ALA A 45 14.89 -11.69 -11.31
CA ALA A 45 15.94 -12.02 -12.26
C ALA A 45 15.37 -12.28 -13.66
N GLY A 46 15.95 -11.66 -14.69
CA GLY A 46 15.51 -11.80 -16.08
C GLY A 46 14.32 -10.92 -16.47
N GLN A 47 13.73 -10.18 -15.54
CA GLN A 47 12.66 -9.23 -15.84
C GLN A 47 13.23 -7.88 -16.30
N PRO A 48 12.67 -7.22 -17.34
CA PRO A 48 13.15 -5.93 -17.83
C PRO A 48 12.94 -4.84 -16.78
N ASP A 49 13.83 -3.84 -16.76
CA ASP A 49 13.76 -2.64 -15.91
C ASP A 49 13.49 -2.93 -14.42
N THR A 50 13.92 -4.10 -13.96
CA THR A 50 13.61 -4.62 -12.63
C THR A 50 14.78 -4.41 -11.69
N VAL A 51 14.49 -3.83 -10.53
CA VAL A 51 15.46 -3.61 -9.46
C VAL A 51 14.86 -4.13 -8.16
N CYS A 52 15.35 -5.27 -7.69
CA CYS A 52 15.02 -5.79 -6.38
C CYS A 52 16.18 -5.64 -5.39
N ARG A 53 15.85 -5.35 -4.13
CA ARG A 53 16.77 -5.10 -3.03
C ARG A 53 16.29 -5.81 -1.77
N ASN A 54 17.22 -6.30 -0.97
CA ASN A 54 16.93 -6.70 0.40
C ASN A 54 16.93 -5.44 1.28
N VAL A 55 15.91 -5.31 2.11
CA VAL A 55 15.80 -4.24 3.11
C VAL A 55 16.41 -4.75 4.41
N GLN A 56 17.33 -3.99 4.98
CA GLN A 56 18.05 -4.39 6.19
C GLN A 56 17.93 -3.34 7.29
N VAL A 57 17.58 -3.78 8.49
CA VAL A 57 17.55 -2.96 9.71
C VAL A 57 18.47 -3.61 10.73
N LYS A 58 19.38 -2.82 11.32
CA LYS A 58 20.41 -3.32 12.27
C LYS A 58 21.17 -4.55 11.75
N ARG A 59 21.52 -4.54 10.45
CA ARG A 59 22.22 -5.62 9.71
C ARG A 59 21.45 -6.95 9.60
N ARG A 60 20.14 -6.96 9.87
CA ARG A 60 19.26 -8.10 9.61
C ARG A 60 18.40 -7.80 8.41
N THR A 61 18.29 -8.75 7.49
CA THR A 61 17.28 -8.67 6.42
C THR A 61 15.91 -8.75 7.06
N VAL A 62 15.07 -7.75 6.78
CA VAL A 62 13.71 -7.63 7.28
C VAL A 62 12.68 -7.66 6.16
N GLY A 63 13.11 -7.85 4.91
CA GLY A 63 12.20 -7.88 3.78
C GLY A 63 12.86 -7.56 2.45
N VAL A 64 12.02 -7.28 1.47
CA VAL A 64 12.41 -6.98 0.10
C VAL A 64 11.69 -5.74 -0.42
N TYR A 65 12.35 -5.05 -1.33
CA TYR A 65 11.80 -3.97 -2.13
C TYR A 65 12.07 -4.24 -3.61
N CYS A 66 11.09 -4.02 -4.47
CA CYS A 66 11.22 -4.17 -5.91
C CYS A 66 10.60 -3.00 -6.66
N ARG A 67 11.31 -2.52 -7.67
CA ARG A 67 10.80 -1.60 -8.69
C ARG A 67 10.79 -2.28 -10.04
N SER A 68 9.67 -2.24 -10.75
CA SER A 68 9.57 -2.83 -12.09
C SER A 68 8.34 -2.31 -12.84
N SER A 69 8.32 -2.50 -14.16
CA SER A 69 7.14 -2.40 -15.01
C SER A 69 6.55 -3.77 -15.39
N SER A 70 7.16 -4.88 -14.94
CA SER A 70 6.75 -6.23 -15.32
C SER A 70 5.48 -6.66 -14.59
N THR A 71 4.39 -6.79 -15.32
CA THR A 71 3.13 -7.35 -14.79
C THR A 71 3.28 -8.79 -14.33
N ALA A 72 4.18 -9.56 -14.96
CA ALA A 72 4.51 -10.92 -14.54
C ALA A 72 5.13 -10.91 -13.14
N LEU A 73 6.11 -10.02 -12.88
CA LEU A 73 6.70 -9.89 -11.56
C LEU A 73 5.67 -9.42 -10.52
N LEU A 74 4.79 -8.48 -10.88
CA LEU A 74 3.73 -8.01 -9.98
C LEU A 74 2.81 -9.16 -9.54
N GLN A 75 2.46 -10.05 -10.47
CA GLN A 75 1.68 -11.26 -10.20
C GLN A 75 2.46 -12.31 -9.39
N GLU A 76 3.75 -12.51 -9.69
CA GLU A 76 4.65 -13.39 -8.92
C GLU A 76 4.78 -12.92 -7.46
N LEU A 77 4.73 -11.61 -7.23
CA LEU A 77 4.69 -10.99 -5.89
C LEU A 77 3.31 -11.05 -5.23
N GLY A 78 2.33 -11.69 -5.87
CA GLY A 78 0.98 -11.89 -5.35
C GLY A 78 0.10 -10.64 -5.42
N VAL A 79 0.44 -9.63 -6.22
CA VAL A 79 -0.37 -8.41 -6.29
C VAL A 79 -1.33 -8.48 -7.48
N SER A 80 -2.62 -8.39 -7.20
CA SER A 80 -3.68 -8.26 -8.21
C SER A 80 -4.23 -6.84 -8.20
N VAL A 81 -4.34 -6.25 -9.39
CA VAL A 81 -4.87 -4.89 -9.58
C VAL A 81 -6.11 -4.97 -10.44
N THR A 82 -7.25 -4.54 -9.92
CA THR A 82 -8.50 -4.45 -10.67
C THR A 82 -8.92 -2.98 -10.79
N PRO A 83 -9.49 -2.54 -11.92
CA PRO A 83 -10.09 -1.22 -12.00
C PRO A 83 -11.16 -1.06 -10.92
N ALA A 84 -11.22 0.10 -10.28
CA ALA A 84 -12.33 0.38 -9.37
C ALA A 84 -13.63 0.58 -10.16
N ASP A 85 -14.76 0.21 -9.55
CA ASP A 85 -16.05 0.36 -10.17
C ASP A 85 -16.37 1.85 -10.42
N PRO A 86 -16.83 2.21 -11.63
CA PRO A 86 -17.20 3.58 -11.96
C PRO A 86 -18.48 3.96 -11.20
N GLY A 87 -18.34 4.40 -9.96
CA GLY A 87 -19.45 4.76 -9.09
C GLY A 87 -19.07 4.94 -7.61
N ASP A 88 -17.95 4.35 -7.18
CA ASP A 88 -17.46 4.50 -5.81
C ASP A 88 -16.43 5.63 -5.71
N ALA A 89 -16.42 6.33 -4.57
CA ALA A 89 -15.40 7.32 -4.21
C ALA A 89 -14.02 6.67 -3.89
N SER A 90 -13.83 5.41 -4.29
CA SER A 90 -12.64 4.60 -4.09
C SER A 90 -11.50 5.06 -5.00
N PRO A 91 -10.23 4.74 -4.67
CA PRO A 91 -9.11 4.95 -5.57
C PRO A 91 -9.39 4.32 -6.95
N ALA A 92 -8.78 4.82 -8.03
CA ALA A 92 -9.03 4.38 -9.41
C ALA A 92 -8.79 2.88 -9.69
N ARG A 93 -8.32 2.12 -8.69
CA ARG A 93 -8.02 0.70 -8.72
C ARG A 93 -8.26 0.11 -7.34
N ASN A 94 -8.66 -1.15 -7.29
CA ASN A 94 -8.56 -2.01 -6.11
C ASN A 94 -7.28 -2.83 -6.23
N VAL A 95 -6.65 -3.09 -5.09
CA VAL A 95 -5.45 -3.93 -5.02
C VAL A 95 -5.67 -5.00 -3.98
N ASP A 96 -5.45 -6.25 -4.35
CA ASP A 96 -5.41 -7.37 -3.43
C ASP A 96 -3.99 -7.94 -3.39
N PHE A 97 -3.58 -8.36 -2.20
CA PHE A 97 -2.36 -9.10 -1.96
C PHE A 97 -2.70 -10.57 -1.73
N ALA A 98 -2.04 -11.46 -2.41
CA ALA A 98 -2.19 -12.90 -2.29
C ALA A 98 -0.90 -13.51 -1.76
N THR A 99 -1.06 -14.45 -0.84
CA THR A 99 0.01 -15.31 -0.35
C THR A 99 -0.30 -16.74 -0.77
N GLY A 100 0.60 -17.69 -0.50
CA GLY A 100 0.29 -19.11 -0.73
C GLY A 100 -0.94 -19.63 0.05
N MET A 101 -1.48 -18.86 0.99
CA MET A 101 -2.55 -19.30 1.90
C MET A 101 -3.83 -18.47 1.82
N SER A 102 -3.75 -17.17 1.51
CA SER A 102 -4.87 -16.24 1.67
C SER A 102 -4.76 -15.01 0.78
N GLN A 103 -5.88 -14.32 0.62
CA GLN A 103 -6.00 -13.06 -0.10
C GLN A 103 -6.41 -11.95 0.88
N TYR A 104 -5.80 -10.78 0.74
CA TYR A 104 -5.94 -9.63 1.63
C TYR A 104 -6.23 -8.39 0.79
N SER A 105 -7.34 -7.72 1.07
CA SER A 105 -7.64 -6.47 0.39
C SER A 105 -6.74 -5.35 0.87
N GLY A 106 -6.16 -4.64 -0.10
CA GLY A 106 -5.27 -3.52 0.14
C GLY A 106 -6.03 -2.33 0.69
N THR A 107 -5.51 -1.76 1.78
CA THR A 107 -5.97 -0.49 2.32
C THR A 107 -5.31 0.65 1.53
N PRO A 108 -6.08 1.56 0.91
CA PRO A 108 -5.53 2.71 0.20
C PRO A 108 -4.70 3.60 1.13
N ARG A 109 -3.54 4.07 0.65
CA ARG A 109 -2.63 4.93 1.42
C ARG A 109 -1.74 5.76 0.50
N ARG A 110 -1.26 6.91 0.99
CA ARG A 110 -0.23 7.70 0.30
C ARG A 110 1.15 7.14 0.68
N LEU A 111 1.91 6.65 -0.29
CA LEU A 111 3.27 6.11 -0.11
C LEU A 111 4.23 6.89 -1.01
N HIS A 112 5.24 7.52 -0.44
CA HIS A 112 6.21 8.36 -1.15
C HIS A 112 5.54 9.41 -2.04
N GLY A 113 4.43 10.00 -1.57
CA GLY A 113 3.65 10.97 -2.35
C GLY A 113 2.88 10.38 -3.54
N ARG A 114 2.77 9.05 -3.65
CA ARG A 114 2.01 8.33 -4.68
C ARG A 114 0.84 7.57 -4.08
N ASP A 115 -0.17 7.28 -4.89
CA ASP A 115 -1.28 6.44 -4.47
C ASP A 115 -0.84 4.98 -4.43
N GLY A 116 -0.91 4.40 -3.24
CA GLY A 116 -0.53 3.03 -2.97
C GLY A 116 -1.53 2.32 -2.09
N PHE A 117 -1.20 1.08 -1.79
CA PHE A 117 -2.01 0.16 -1.01
C PHE A 117 -1.11 -0.59 -0.06
N THR A 118 -1.63 -0.87 1.14
CA THR A 118 -0.93 -1.67 2.14
C THR A 118 -1.84 -2.74 2.71
N ALA A 119 -1.29 -3.89 3.05
CA ALA A 119 -1.98 -4.92 3.82
C ALA A 119 -1.01 -5.60 4.79
N GLU A 120 -1.51 -6.01 5.96
CA GLU A 120 -0.83 -7.01 6.76
C GLU A 120 -1.20 -8.38 6.21
N VAL A 121 -0.19 -9.15 5.81
CA VAL A 121 -0.33 -10.44 5.14
C VAL A 121 0.47 -11.50 5.88
N ASP A 122 0.04 -12.75 5.77
CA ASP A 122 0.84 -13.87 6.23
C ASP A 122 2.07 -14.05 5.34
N CYS A 123 3.21 -14.38 5.93
CA CYS A 123 4.44 -14.60 5.18
C CYS A 123 5.29 -15.73 5.75
N ASP A 124 6.26 -16.19 4.96
CA ASP A 124 7.30 -17.09 5.43
C ASP A 124 8.56 -16.29 5.82
N THR A 125 8.99 -16.45 7.06
CA THR A 125 10.23 -15.90 7.63
C THR A 125 11.38 -16.92 7.57
N GLY A 126 11.11 -18.17 7.17
CA GLY A 126 12.06 -19.27 7.00
C GLY A 126 12.52 -19.47 5.54
N THR A 127 13.33 -20.52 5.32
CA THR A 127 13.92 -20.87 4.01
C THR A 127 13.44 -22.22 3.47
N GLY A 128 12.22 -22.65 3.82
CA GLY A 128 11.70 -23.98 3.46
C GLY A 128 10.34 -23.93 2.75
N GLU A 129 9.92 -25.05 2.17
CA GLU A 129 8.55 -25.19 1.68
C GLU A 129 7.60 -25.31 2.90
N VAL A 130 7.07 -24.18 3.38
CA VAL A 130 6.16 -24.19 4.52
C VAL A 130 4.72 -24.14 4.03
N TYR A 131 3.93 -25.14 4.44
CA TYR A 131 2.48 -25.23 4.21
C TYR A 131 1.64 -24.28 5.10
N ARG A 132 2.28 -23.44 5.93
CA ARG A 132 1.67 -22.54 6.92
C ARG A 132 2.50 -21.27 7.08
N ALA A 133 1.86 -20.16 7.45
CA ALA A 133 2.50 -18.89 7.75
C ALA A 133 3.46 -19.05 8.94
N THR A 134 4.67 -18.52 8.82
CA THR A 134 5.65 -18.48 9.93
C THR A 134 5.87 -17.05 10.44
N GLY A 135 5.23 -16.06 9.81
CA GLY A 135 5.22 -14.68 10.27
C GLY A 135 4.11 -13.83 9.67
N THR A 136 4.07 -12.58 10.11
CA THR A 136 3.22 -11.52 9.57
C THR A 136 4.10 -10.47 8.93
N CYS A 137 3.74 -10.02 7.74
CA CYS A 137 4.45 -9.01 6.98
C CYS A 137 3.53 -7.84 6.61
N LEU A 138 4.09 -6.64 6.52
CA LEU A 138 3.48 -5.54 5.79
C LEU A 138 3.82 -5.72 4.31
N ALA A 139 2.81 -5.89 3.46
CA ALA A 139 2.93 -5.74 2.02
C ALA A 139 2.47 -4.34 1.63
N ALA A 140 3.21 -3.69 0.73
CA ALA A 140 2.85 -2.39 0.20
C ALA A 140 3.18 -2.30 -1.28
N VAL A 141 2.32 -1.64 -2.05
CA VAL A 141 2.56 -1.34 -3.47
C VAL A 141 2.11 0.08 -3.79
N SER A 142 2.92 0.81 -4.56
CA SER A 142 2.53 2.07 -5.18
C SER A 142 2.86 2.05 -6.66
N PHE A 143 2.22 2.93 -7.43
CA PHE A 143 2.42 3.03 -8.88
C PHE A 143 2.82 4.45 -9.23
N ASP A 144 3.83 4.59 -10.09
CA ASP A 144 4.17 5.88 -10.71
C ASP A 144 3.31 6.16 -11.97
N ASP A 145 3.44 7.36 -12.52
CA ASP A 145 2.70 7.80 -13.71
C ASP A 145 3.04 6.97 -14.95
N ALA A 146 4.21 6.35 -14.99
CA ALA A 146 4.66 5.45 -16.06
C ALA A 146 4.19 4.00 -15.87
N ARG A 147 3.32 3.75 -14.88
CA ARG A 147 2.83 2.42 -14.47
C ARG A 147 3.94 1.47 -14.02
N ARG A 148 5.10 1.97 -13.61
CA ARG A 148 6.05 1.18 -12.81
C ARG A 148 5.48 1.05 -11.41
N PHE A 149 5.58 -0.14 -10.86
CA PHE A 149 5.22 -0.39 -9.49
C PHE A 149 6.47 -0.37 -8.60
N HIS A 150 6.23 0.03 -7.36
CA HIS A 150 7.16 -0.03 -6.26
C HIS A 150 6.51 -0.90 -5.19
N TYR A 151 7.06 -2.10 -5.01
CA TYR A 151 6.56 -3.09 -4.07
C TYR A 151 7.54 -3.24 -2.92
N THR A 152 7.02 -3.41 -1.71
CA THR A 152 7.82 -3.82 -0.56
C THR A 152 7.05 -4.82 0.29
N GLN A 153 7.77 -5.78 0.85
CA GLN A 153 7.27 -6.69 1.86
C GLN A 153 8.23 -6.70 3.03
N LEU A 154 7.76 -6.35 4.23
CA LEU A 154 8.58 -6.19 5.43
C LEU A 154 8.02 -7.04 6.56
N THR A 155 8.86 -7.88 7.17
CA THR A 155 8.47 -8.72 8.30
C THR A 155 8.17 -7.87 9.53
N LEU A 156 6.92 -7.97 10.01
CA LEU A 156 6.48 -7.38 11.27
C LEU A 156 6.83 -8.31 12.42
N ARG A 157 6.44 -9.59 12.29
CA ARG A 157 6.58 -10.59 13.33
C ARG A 157 7.05 -11.92 12.76
N ASP A 158 7.97 -12.54 13.48
CA ASP A 158 8.36 -13.93 13.31
C ASP A 158 7.58 -14.74 14.36
N GLU A 159 6.52 -15.41 13.92
CA GLU A 159 5.63 -16.19 14.79
C GLU A 159 6.32 -17.47 15.24
N ALA A 160 7.18 -18.06 14.41
CA ALA A 160 7.97 -19.24 14.77
C ALA A 160 8.94 -18.96 15.93
N ALA A 161 9.56 -17.77 15.94
CA ALA A 161 10.41 -17.32 17.04
C ALA A 161 9.68 -16.54 18.14
N GLY A 162 8.37 -16.30 17.99
CA GLY A 162 7.57 -15.50 18.91
C GLY A 162 8.06 -14.06 19.07
N LYS A 163 8.61 -13.44 18.03
CA LYS A 163 9.40 -12.21 18.11
C LYS A 163 8.93 -11.12 17.15
N GLN A 164 8.75 -9.90 17.67
CA GLN A 164 8.59 -8.70 16.83
C GLN A 164 9.90 -8.35 16.12
N ILE A 165 9.83 -8.15 14.80
CA ILE A 165 10.94 -7.74 13.94
C ILE A 165 10.89 -6.23 13.67
N LEU A 166 9.73 -5.73 13.23
CA LEU A 166 9.44 -4.30 13.03
C LEU A 166 8.07 -3.98 13.61
N SER A 167 7.89 -2.81 14.24
CA SER A 167 6.53 -2.33 14.52
C SER A 167 5.80 -2.02 13.20
N PRO A 168 4.45 -2.06 13.17
CA PRO A 168 3.68 -1.64 12.00
C PRO A 168 4.07 -0.23 11.53
N ASP A 169 4.27 0.71 12.47
CA ASP A 169 4.66 2.09 12.17
C ASP A 169 6.06 2.19 11.55
N ASP A 170 7.03 1.44 12.06
CA ASP A 170 8.40 1.41 11.50
C ASP A 170 8.41 0.81 10.10
N ALA A 171 7.68 -0.30 9.90
CA ALA A 171 7.57 -0.93 8.59
C ALA A 171 6.89 -0.01 7.58
N LEU A 172 5.82 0.67 8.00
CA LEU A 172 5.13 1.63 7.15
C LEU A 172 6.01 2.83 6.80
N ALA A 173 6.75 3.37 7.78
CA ALA A 173 7.66 4.47 7.55
C ALA A 173 8.82 4.08 6.61
N ILE A 174 9.34 2.85 6.72
CA ILE A 174 10.31 2.32 5.75
C ILE A 174 9.65 2.22 4.36
N ALA A 175 8.44 1.66 4.26
CA ALA A 175 7.74 1.51 2.98
C ALA A 175 7.49 2.85 2.27
N ASP A 176 7.18 3.91 3.03
CA ASP A 176 7.01 5.27 2.52
C ASP A 176 8.34 5.94 2.10
N ALA A 177 9.43 5.61 2.80
CA ALA A 177 10.77 6.11 2.49
C ALA A 177 11.44 5.40 1.31
N LEU A 178 10.96 4.21 0.93
CA LEU A 178 11.45 3.45 -0.22
C LEU A 178 10.84 3.99 -1.50
N ASP A 179 11.71 4.55 -2.35
CA ASP A 179 11.32 5.17 -3.63
C ASP A 179 10.88 4.12 -4.63
#